data_AF-A0A934B879-F1
#
_entry.id   AF-A0A934B879-F1
#
_cell.length_a   1.000
_cell.length_b   1.000
_cell.length_c   1.000
_cell.angle_alpha   90.00
_cell.angle_beta   90.00
_cell.angle_gamma   90.00
#
_symmetry.space_group_name_H-M   'P 1'
#
loop_
_entity.id
_entity.type
_entity.pdbx_description
1 polymer ?
#
loop_
_entity_poly.entity_id
_entity_poly.type
_entity_poly.pdbx_seq_one_letter_code
_entity_poly.pdbx_strand_id
1 'polypeptide(L)' 'MSDEDEKLKKFSVYLEEEVFDALEEAAEEYSKETGRKWSKGAVIRLALSGFFSARGKIL' A
#
# COMPACT_ATOMS: atom_id res chain seq x y z
N MET A 1 6.07 -27.30 0.20
CA MET A 1 5.66 -26.06 0.91
C MET A 1 4.61 -25.45 0.02
N SER A 2 3.33 -25.56 0.41
CA SER A 2 2.25 -24.98 -0.38
C SER A 2 2.36 -23.47 -0.28
N ASP A 3 2.71 -22.84 -1.39
CA ASP A 3 2.48 -21.41 -1.62
C ASP A 3 0.96 -21.20 -1.53
N GLU A 4 0.43 -21.07 -0.32
CA GLU A 4 -0.87 -20.45 -0.13
C GLU A 4 -0.67 -18.98 -0.47
N ASP A 5 -0.73 -18.66 -1.76
CA ASP A 5 -0.88 -17.29 -2.25
C ASP A 5 -2.07 -16.70 -1.48
N GLU A 6 -1.79 -15.85 -0.48
CA GLU A 6 -2.83 -15.13 0.23
C GLU A 6 -3.68 -14.40 -0.82
N LYS A 7 -4.90 -14.90 -1.03
CA LYS A 7 -5.76 -14.41 -2.10
C LYS A 7 -6.09 -12.95 -1.81
N LEU A 8 -5.43 -12.05 -2.53
CA LEU A 8 -5.70 -10.62 -2.48
C LEU A 8 -7.18 -10.37 -2.75
N LYS A 9 -7.88 -9.78 -1.78
CA LYS A 9 -9.29 -9.40 -1.93
C LYS A 9 -9.38 -7.97 -2.43
N LYS A 10 -10.20 -7.74 -3.47
CA LYS A 10 -10.52 -6.39 -3.95
C LYS A 10 -11.47 -5.71 -2.97
N PHE A 11 -11.14 -4.50 -2.56
CA PHE A 11 -12.01 -3.59 -1.85
C PHE A 11 -11.88 -2.19 -2.45
N SER A 12 -12.85 -1.33 -2.17
CA SER A 12 -12.86 0.06 -2.60
C SER A 12 -13.01 0.96 -1.38
N VAL A 13 -12.34 2.10 -1.40
CA VAL A 13 -12.47 3.16 -0.40
C VAL A 13 -12.69 4.49 -1.11
N TYR A 14 -13.38 5.39 -0.44
CA TYR A 14 -13.43 6.80 -0.83
C TYR A 14 -12.39 7.55 0.01
N LEU A 15 -11.63 8.42 -0.65
CA LEU A 15 -10.61 9.26 -0.06
C LEU A 15 -10.81 10.69 -0.59
N GLU A 16 -10.35 11.67 0.18
CA GLU A 16 -10.25 13.05 -0.25
C GLU A 16 -9.27 13.16 -1.44
N GLU A 17 -9.51 14.13 -2.32
CA GLU A 17 -8.69 14.36 -3.52
C GLU A 17 -7.21 14.58 -3.17
N GLU A 18 -6.94 15.41 -2.16
CA GLU A 18 -5.58 15.67 -1.67
C GLU A 18 -4.86 14.39 -1.19
N VAL A 19 -5.60 13.44 -0.62
CA VAL A 19 -5.03 12.16 -0.18
C VAL A 19 -4.73 11.28 -1.39
N PHE A 20 -5.57 11.31 -2.42
CA PHE A 20 -5.34 10.58 -3.66
C PHE A 20 -4.08 11.07 -4.39
N ASP A 21 -3.88 12.39 -4.45
CA ASP A 21 -2.69 13.02 -5.04
C ASP A 21 -1.42 12.66 -4.25
N ALA A 22 -1.48 12.73 -2.91
CA ALA A 22 -0.37 12.31 -2.06
C ALA A 22 0.00 10.82 -2.24
N LEU A 23 -0.99 9.95 -2.45
CA LEU A 23 -0.74 8.53 -2.75
C LEU A 23 -0.08 8.32 -4.13
N GLU A 24 -0.40 9.17 -5.10
CA GLU A 24 0.20 9.15 -6.43
C GLU A 24 1.65 9.60 -6.39
N GLU A 25 1.92 10.74 -5.75
CA GLU A 25 3.27 11.28 -5.55
C GLU A 25 4.17 10.26 -4.82
N ALA A 26 3.70 9.71 -3.69
CA ALA A 26 4.45 8.70 -2.95
C ALA A 26 4.73 7.44 -3.80
N ALA A 27 3.78 7.01 -4.64
CA ALA A 27 4.01 5.89 -5.54
C ALA A 27 5.09 6.20 -6.59
N GLU A 28 5.14 7.43 -7.11
CA GLU A 28 6.21 7.84 -8.03
C GLU A 28 7.57 7.90 -7.34
N GLU A 29 7.63 8.46 -6.13
CA GLU A 29 8.85 8.53 -5.32
C GLU A 29 9.42 7.14 -5.04
N TYR A 30 8.61 6.23 -4.47
CA TYR A 30 9.04 4.86 -4.23
C TYR A 30 9.43 4.15 -5.52
N SER A 31 8.79 4.48 -6.65
CA SER A 31 9.18 3.90 -7.93
C SER A 31 10.59 4.30 -8.36
N LYS A 32 10.95 5.57 -8.15
CA LYS A 32 12.29 6.09 -8.42
C LYS A 32 13.32 5.48 -7.47
N GLU A 33 13.03 5.42 -6.17
CA GLU A 33 13.95 4.92 -5.14
C GLU A 33 14.25 3.43 -5.28
N THR A 34 13.22 2.62 -5.55
CA THR A 34 13.35 1.15 -5.57
C THR A 34 13.66 0.60 -6.96
N GLY A 35 13.57 1.42 -8.01
CA GLY A 35 13.71 0.99 -9.40
C GLY A 35 12.59 0.04 -9.86
N ARG A 36 11.46 -0.02 -9.15
CA ARG A 36 10.31 -0.87 -9.46
C ARG A 36 9.05 -0.02 -9.59
N LYS A 37 8.06 -0.46 -10.37
CA LYS A 37 6.80 0.27 -10.45
C LYS A 37 5.98 0.08 -9.17
N TRP A 38 5.67 1.17 -8.49
CA TRP A 38 4.71 1.21 -7.38
C TRP A 38 3.35 1.70 -7.84
N SER A 39 2.32 1.33 -7.08
CA SER A 39 0.95 1.77 -7.29
C SER A 39 0.40 2.40 -6.03
N LYS A 40 -0.61 3.26 -6.14
CA LYS A 40 -1.35 3.81 -4.99
C LYS A 40 -1.81 2.71 -4.02
N GLY A 41 -2.25 1.56 -4.54
CA GLY A 41 -2.63 0.40 -3.73
C GLY A 41 -1.48 -0.23 -2.95
N ALA A 42 -0.26 -0.23 -3.50
CA ALA A 42 0.93 -0.68 -2.77
C ALA A 42 1.30 0.30 -1.65
N VAL A 43 1.18 1.61 -1.89
CA VAL A 43 1.38 2.65 -0.86
C VAL A 43 0.35 2.50 0.26
N ILE A 44 -0.93 2.30 -0.08
CA ILE A 44 -1.99 2.03 0.93
C ILE A 44 -1.65 0.81 1.77
N ARG A 45 -1.17 -0.30 1.16
CA ARG A 45 -0.77 -1.49 1.92
C ARG A 45 0.37 -1.20 2.88
N LEU A 46 1.40 -0.47 2.45
CA LEU A 46 2.52 -0.07 3.30
C LEU A 46 2.04 0.76 4.50
N ALA A 47 1.16 1.74 4.25
CA ALA A 47 0.56 2.57 5.30
C ALA A 47 -0.26 1.73 6.30
N LEU A 48 -1.07 0.79 5.80
CA LEU A 48 -1.84 -0.13 6.64
C LEU A 48 -0.91 -1.03 7.49
N SER A 49 0.13 -1.62 6.89
CA SER A 49 1.12 -2.41 7.63
C SER A 49 1.77 -1.60 8.76
N GLY A 50 2.13 -0.34 8.51
CA GLY A 50 2.63 0.58 9.54
C GLY A 50 1.60 0.84 10.65
N PHE A 51 0.36 1.15 10.28
CA PHE A 51 -0.74 1.38 11.23
C PHE A 51 -1.02 0.18 12.13
N PHE A 52 -1.05 -1.03 11.56
CA PHE A 52 -1.31 -2.25 12.32
C PHE A 52 -0.12 -2.67 13.19
N SER A 53 1.11 -2.54 12.67
CA SER A 53 2.34 -2.81 13.43
C SER A 53 2.43 -1.94 14.68
N ALA A 54 2.11 -0.65 14.57
CA ALA A 54 2.07 0.28 15.70
C ALA A 54 1.06 -0.11 16.79
N ARG A 55 0.06 -0.93 16.45
CA ARG A 55 -0.95 -1.47 17.39
C ARG A 55 -0.63 -2.89 17.87
N GLY A 56 0.58 -3.38 17.65
CA GLY A 56 1.00 -4.74 18.01
C GLY A 56 0.33 -5.83 17.18
N LYS A 57 -0.25 -5.48 16.02
CA LYS A 57 -0.81 -6.44 15.07
C LYS A 57 0.19 -6.62 13.93
N ILE A 58 0.72 -7.83 13.77
CA ILE A 58 1.60 -8.15 12.64
C ILE A 58 0.72 -8.44 11.42
N LEU A 59 1.00 -7.72 10.33
CA LEU A 59 0.48 -7.97 8.99
C LEU A 59 1.64 -8.32 8.07
#